data_AF-A0A812U5P7-F1
#
_entry.id   AF-A0A812U5P7-F1
#
_cell.length_a   1.000
_cell.length_b   1.000
_cell.length_c   1.000
_cell.angle_alpha   90.00
_cell.angle_beta   90.00
_cell.angle_gamma   90.00
#
_symmetry.space_group_name_H-M   'P 1'
#
loop_
_entity.id
_entity.type
_entity.pdbx_description
1 polymer ?
#
loop_
_entity_poly.entity_id
_entity_poly.type
_entity_poly.pdbx_seq_one_letter_code
_entity_poly.pdbx_strand_id
1 'polypeptide(L)'
;MEPLDPGRLGFGLVALDLECIHDHIHGSYAAMNWHETRDQSAWKARSQIIELAAVNLATGESLLLRSRPEFSWNDVKSAATRLFAEHSGHKAIVCDASLPLFAQLWPTQVVPFLQRAAGVTGKVVLIAHNGDRFDHYVLSKEISRLGLDMGRCPRLVSADTVATLKKRRLGYGHVQQLYGQPGSLALQQLYMTFVPEKQRAAGLQQHQALDDVRMMCDVIAFAPYLAPLLAQDIVMAAHGAEIPAITHAVWQRLLYPEKAKGKGGGSSAATDSSTAGTKKSGGLARQLMVWGDAWNWGHGWSDWWGPGDYWAWGDTDHAYAQPRAKDRANRNRRRNPRQPVQEESASSSAMHAPAPDAPKHSAEKVNWQ
;
A
#
# COMPACT_ATOMS: atom_id res chain seq x y z
N MET A 1 12.08 -15.73 25.65
CA MET A 1 11.22 -16.20 24.55
C MET A 1 12.13 -17.02 23.66
N GLU A 2 11.82 -18.29 23.38
CA GLU A 2 12.64 -19.07 22.43
C GLU A 2 12.57 -18.43 21.04
N PRO A 3 13.65 -18.49 20.24
CA PRO A 3 13.58 -18.08 18.85
C PRO A 3 12.51 -18.91 18.14
N LEU A 4 11.56 -18.26 17.47
CA LEU A 4 10.64 -18.97 16.58
C LEU A 4 11.45 -19.41 15.37
N ASP A 5 11.72 -20.71 15.33
CA ASP A 5 12.24 -21.38 14.15
C ASP A 5 11.13 -21.43 13.08
N PRO A 6 11.37 -20.96 11.84
CA PRO A 6 10.48 -21.20 10.70
C PRO A 6 10.01 -22.65 10.61
N GLY A 7 10.85 -23.62 11.00
CA GLY A 7 10.50 -25.04 11.06
C GLY A 7 9.27 -25.34 11.95
N ARG A 8 9.06 -24.60 13.04
CA ARG A 8 7.90 -24.74 13.93
C ARG A 8 6.63 -24.09 13.35
N LEU A 9 6.77 -23.01 12.60
CA LEU A 9 5.65 -22.31 11.95
C LEU A 9 5.24 -22.97 10.63
N GLY A 10 6.18 -23.64 9.95
CA GLY A 10 6.03 -24.11 8.58
C GLY A 10 6.20 -22.99 7.53
N PHE A 11 6.69 -21.82 7.91
CA PHE A 11 7.02 -20.68 7.04
C PHE A 11 7.89 -19.63 7.74
N GLY A 12 8.56 -18.80 6.93
CA GLY A 12 9.19 -17.54 7.36
C GLY A 12 8.22 -16.36 7.38
N LEU A 13 8.51 -15.33 8.17
CA LEU A 13 7.74 -14.09 8.26
C LEU A 13 8.61 -12.90 7.83
N VAL A 14 8.18 -12.18 6.80
CA VAL A 14 8.88 -11.00 6.29
C VAL A 14 7.91 -9.84 6.18
N ALA A 15 8.21 -8.74 6.87
CA ALA A 15 7.56 -7.45 6.62
C ALA A 15 8.27 -6.76 5.45
N LEU A 16 7.55 -6.18 4.50
CA LEU A 16 8.13 -5.49 3.35
C LEU A 16 7.36 -4.23 2.96
N ASP A 17 8.04 -3.36 2.23
CA ASP A 17 7.50 -2.17 1.60
C ASP A 17 8.25 -1.89 0.28
N LEU A 18 7.54 -1.37 -0.72
CA LEU A 18 8.07 -1.04 -2.03
C LEU A 18 7.84 0.43 -2.38
N GLU A 19 8.93 1.15 -2.60
CA GLU A 19 8.84 2.44 -3.30
C GLU A 19 8.91 2.22 -4.79
N CYS A 20 7.97 2.84 -5.50
CA CYS A 20 7.79 2.65 -6.93
C CYS A 20 7.69 3.98 -7.66
N ILE A 21 8.00 3.95 -8.95
CA ILE A 21 7.76 5.07 -9.86
C ILE A 21 7.24 4.56 -11.20
N HIS A 22 6.45 5.39 -11.89
CA HIS A 22 5.88 5.04 -13.19
C HIS A 22 6.10 6.15 -14.22
N ASP A 23 6.07 5.77 -15.49
CA ASP A 23 6.13 6.65 -16.67
C ASP A 23 4.74 6.92 -17.27
N HIS A 24 3.66 6.54 -16.58
CA HIS A 24 2.30 6.87 -17.00
C HIS A 24 2.06 8.39 -17.05
N ILE A 25 1.22 8.83 -18.00
CA ILE A 25 0.88 10.24 -18.23
C ILE A 25 0.13 10.90 -17.06
N HIS A 26 -0.54 10.07 -16.25
CA HIS A 26 -1.30 10.51 -15.09
C HIS A 26 -0.90 9.70 -13.86
N GLY A 27 -0.86 10.36 -12.71
CA GLY A 27 -0.51 9.75 -11.43
C GLY A 27 -1.36 10.29 -10.30
N SER A 28 -0.93 10.01 -9.07
CA SER A 28 -1.57 10.52 -7.86
C SER A 28 -0.55 10.71 -6.76
N TYR A 29 -0.70 11.80 -6.01
CA TYR A 29 0.02 12.07 -4.77
C TYR A 29 -1.00 12.40 -3.67
N ALA A 30 -1.46 11.35 -2.99
CA ALA A 30 -2.57 11.43 -2.04
C ALA A 30 -2.27 12.34 -0.83
N ALA A 31 -1.03 12.37 -0.34
CA ALA A 31 -0.66 13.22 0.79
C ALA A 31 -0.83 14.72 0.47
N MET A 32 -0.76 15.10 -0.81
CA MET A 32 -1.01 16.47 -1.30
C MET A 32 -2.40 16.64 -1.91
N ASN A 33 -3.29 15.64 -1.77
CA ASN A 33 -4.61 15.61 -2.40
C ASN A 33 -4.57 15.87 -3.92
N TRP A 34 -3.51 15.41 -4.59
CA TRP A 34 -3.32 15.62 -6.02
C TRP A 34 -3.63 14.33 -6.77
N HIS A 35 -4.75 14.29 -7.49
CA HIS A 35 -5.18 13.13 -8.27
C HIS A 35 -5.42 13.52 -9.72
N GLU A 36 -4.52 13.13 -10.62
CA GLU A 36 -4.63 13.45 -12.05
C GLU A 36 -5.55 12.48 -12.79
N THR A 37 -5.68 11.25 -12.28
CA THR A 37 -6.57 10.22 -12.81
C THR A 37 -7.27 9.46 -11.69
N ARG A 38 -8.46 8.94 -12.00
CA ARG A 38 -9.17 7.96 -11.16
C ARG A 38 -8.83 6.51 -11.52
N ASP A 39 -8.25 6.29 -12.70
CA ASP A 39 -7.78 4.97 -13.16
C ASP A 39 -6.45 4.66 -12.49
N GLN A 40 -6.53 3.98 -11.34
CA GLN A 40 -5.34 3.61 -10.59
C GLN A 40 -4.63 2.39 -11.20
N SER A 41 -5.40 1.49 -11.78
CA SER A 41 -4.91 0.29 -12.46
C SER A 41 -3.88 0.64 -13.54
N ALA A 42 -4.14 1.67 -14.36
CA ALA A 42 -3.25 2.06 -15.44
C ALA A 42 -1.84 2.49 -14.98
N TRP A 43 -1.74 3.34 -13.95
CA TRP A 43 -0.42 3.79 -13.48
C TRP A 43 0.28 2.70 -12.66
N LYS A 44 -0.45 1.90 -11.86
CA LYS A 44 0.11 0.75 -11.12
C LYS A 44 0.71 -0.29 -12.07
N ALA A 45 0.06 -0.55 -13.21
CA ALA A 45 0.58 -1.46 -14.24
C ALA A 45 1.93 -0.99 -14.82
N ARG A 46 2.19 0.33 -14.79
CA ARG A 46 3.44 0.94 -15.28
C ARG A 46 4.48 1.22 -14.19
N SER A 47 4.13 1.02 -12.90
CA SER A 47 5.04 1.23 -11.77
C SER A 47 6.20 0.23 -11.74
N GLN A 48 7.44 0.69 -11.70
CA GLN A 48 8.62 -0.13 -11.48
C GLN A 48 9.16 0.11 -10.06
N ILE A 49 9.71 -0.95 -9.45
CA ILE A 49 10.28 -0.91 -8.10
C ILE A 49 11.61 -0.16 -8.14
N ILE A 50 11.73 0.87 -7.31
CA ILE A 50 12.96 1.67 -7.17
C ILE A 50 13.59 1.57 -5.78
N GLU A 51 12.80 1.20 -4.77
CA GLU A 51 13.30 0.79 -3.47
C GLU A 51 12.53 -0.45 -3.00
N LEU A 52 13.24 -1.42 -2.44
CA LEU A 52 12.64 -2.56 -1.74
C LEU A 52 13.26 -2.64 -0.36
N ALA A 53 12.42 -2.61 0.66
CA ALA A 53 12.85 -2.94 2.00
C ALA A 53 12.12 -4.18 2.51
N ALA A 54 12.83 -4.97 3.30
CA ALA A 54 12.26 -6.13 3.95
C ALA A 54 12.91 -6.38 5.31
N VAL A 55 12.15 -6.85 6.28
CA VAL A 55 12.62 -7.25 7.60
C VAL A 55 12.15 -8.67 7.90
N ASN A 56 13.10 -9.56 8.12
CA ASN A 56 12.84 -10.90 8.61
C ASN A 56 12.47 -10.82 10.10
N LEU A 57 11.20 -11.04 10.42
CA LEU A 57 10.69 -10.91 11.79
C LEU A 57 11.27 -11.98 12.72
N ALA A 58 11.78 -13.09 12.17
CA ALA A 58 12.41 -14.15 12.94
C ALA A 58 13.76 -13.74 13.53
N THR A 59 14.55 -12.96 12.78
CA THR A 59 15.97 -12.68 13.10
C THR A 59 16.28 -11.20 13.29
N GLY A 60 15.38 -10.31 12.85
CA GLY A 60 15.63 -8.88 12.74
C GLY A 60 16.54 -8.51 11.56
N GLU A 61 16.93 -9.45 10.70
CA GLU A 61 17.70 -9.16 9.49
C GLU A 61 16.89 -8.24 8.57
N SER A 62 17.49 -7.11 8.18
CA SER A 62 16.90 -6.15 7.26
C SER A 62 17.60 -6.17 5.91
N LEU A 63 16.83 -6.06 4.85
CA LEU A 63 17.26 -5.83 3.48
C LEU A 63 16.76 -4.44 3.06
N LEU A 64 17.63 -3.63 2.47
CA LEU A 64 17.27 -2.38 1.80
C LEU A 64 18.01 -2.34 0.47
N LEU A 65 17.25 -2.21 -0.61
CA LEU A 65 17.75 -2.22 -1.97
C LEU A 65 17.25 -1.00 -2.71
N ARG A 66 18.11 -0.42 -3.55
CA ARG A 66 17.74 0.61 -4.51
C ARG A 66 18.03 0.12 -5.91
N SER A 67 17.09 0.33 -6.81
CA SER A 67 17.22 0.03 -8.24
C SER A 67 16.77 1.21 -9.07
N ARG A 68 17.43 1.43 -10.20
CA ARG A 68 16.92 2.36 -11.20
C ARG A 68 15.80 1.70 -12.02
N PRO A 69 14.80 2.46 -12.49
CA PRO A 69 13.86 1.97 -13.48
C PRO A 69 14.53 1.81 -14.86
N GLU A 70 13.83 1.15 -15.78
CA GLU A 70 14.26 0.99 -17.18
C GLU A 70 14.04 2.26 -18.01
N PHE A 71 13.14 3.15 -17.57
CA PHE A 71 12.91 4.45 -18.17
C PHE A 71 13.70 5.55 -17.47
N SER A 72 13.82 6.72 -18.12
CA SER A 72 14.55 7.87 -17.58
C SER A 72 13.62 8.85 -16.86
N TRP A 73 14.19 9.80 -16.12
CA TRP A 73 13.42 10.89 -15.50
C TRP A 73 12.60 11.71 -16.53
N ASN A 74 13.08 11.81 -17.77
CA ASN A 74 12.35 12.52 -18.83
C ASN A 74 11.09 11.79 -19.27
N ASP A 75 10.98 10.49 -19.00
CA ASP A 75 9.83 9.67 -19.32
C ASP A 75 8.73 9.76 -18.25
N VAL A 76 9.05 10.27 -17.05
CA VAL A 76 8.06 10.52 -15.99
C VAL A 76 7.22 11.74 -16.35
N LYS A 77 6.02 11.51 -16.90
CA LYS A 77 5.15 12.57 -17.44
C LYS A 77 4.18 13.17 -16.41
N SER A 78 3.66 12.37 -15.49
CA SER A 78 2.72 12.83 -14.46
C SER A 78 3.36 13.90 -13.55
N ALA A 79 2.69 15.05 -13.38
CA ALA A 79 3.18 16.10 -12.50
C ALA A 79 3.11 15.67 -11.03
N ALA A 80 2.03 14.97 -10.64
CA ALA A 80 1.87 14.39 -9.32
C ALA A 80 3.02 13.42 -8.97
N THR A 81 3.37 12.52 -9.88
CA THR A 81 4.47 11.56 -9.69
C THR A 81 5.82 12.24 -9.62
N ARG A 82 6.05 13.29 -10.44
CA ARG A 82 7.29 14.06 -10.37
C ARG A 82 7.42 14.78 -9.04
N LEU A 83 6.36 15.44 -8.58
CA LEU A 83 6.36 16.14 -7.29
C LEU A 83 6.59 15.16 -6.13
N PHE A 84 5.91 14.01 -6.14
CA PHE A 84 6.13 12.95 -5.17
C PHE A 84 7.60 12.50 -5.13
N ALA A 85 8.17 12.21 -6.30
CA ALA A 85 9.56 11.75 -6.40
C ALA A 85 10.59 12.82 -5.97
N GLU A 86 10.27 14.10 -6.14
CA GLU A 86 11.11 15.20 -5.65
C GLU A 86 11.02 15.34 -4.13
N HIS A 87 9.82 15.27 -3.55
CA HIS A 87 9.62 15.38 -2.10
C HIS A 87 10.22 14.20 -1.31
N SER A 88 10.12 12.99 -1.86
CA SER A 88 10.65 11.76 -1.26
C SER A 88 12.15 11.55 -1.56
N GLY A 89 12.76 12.39 -2.40
CA GLY A 89 14.14 12.18 -2.85
C GLY A 89 14.33 11.05 -3.88
N HIS A 90 13.26 10.36 -4.28
CA HIS A 90 13.29 9.27 -5.26
C HIS A 90 13.76 9.71 -6.66
N LYS A 91 13.66 10.99 -7.00
CA LYS A 91 14.27 11.52 -8.23
C LYS A 91 15.76 11.21 -8.32
N ALA A 92 16.48 11.22 -7.19
CA ALA A 92 17.90 10.87 -7.17
C ALA A 92 18.14 9.41 -7.59
N ILE A 93 17.29 8.48 -7.15
CA ILE A 93 17.35 7.06 -7.53
C ILE A 93 17.10 6.89 -9.04
N VAL A 94 16.10 7.59 -9.57
CA VAL A 94 15.70 7.50 -11.00
C VAL A 94 16.78 8.05 -11.93
N CYS A 95 17.46 9.11 -11.50
CA CYS A 95 18.53 9.75 -12.27
C CYS A 95 19.88 9.02 -12.16
N ASP A 96 20.06 8.11 -11.20
CA ASP A 96 21.32 7.44 -10.96
C ASP A 96 21.48 6.20 -11.87
N ALA A 97 22.20 6.39 -12.98
CA ALA A 97 22.50 5.33 -13.93
C ALA A 97 23.46 4.25 -13.39
N SER A 98 24.14 4.50 -12.26
CA SER A 98 25.05 3.54 -11.63
C SER A 98 24.31 2.46 -10.83
N LEU A 99 23.05 2.71 -10.46
CA LEU A 99 22.23 1.74 -9.77
C LEU A 99 21.88 0.54 -10.67
N PRO A 100 21.82 -0.67 -10.11
CA PRO A 100 21.41 -1.85 -10.86
C PRO A 100 19.92 -1.80 -11.19
N LEU A 101 19.52 -2.59 -12.19
CA LEU A 101 18.11 -2.87 -12.45
C LEU A 101 17.57 -3.86 -11.41
N PHE A 102 16.28 -3.79 -11.09
CA PHE A 102 15.64 -4.71 -10.13
C PHE A 102 15.88 -6.19 -10.48
N ALA A 103 15.84 -6.54 -11.77
CA ALA A 103 16.11 -7.90 -12.26
C ALA A 103 17.50 -8.44 -11.88
N GLN A 104 18.50 -7.57 -11.72
CA GLN A 104 19.86 -7.95 -11.32
C GLN A 104 19.97 -8.18 -9.80
N LEU A 105 19.19 -7.43 -9.02
CA LEU A 105 19.12 -7.54 -7.57
C LEU A 105 18.34 -8.78 -7.12
N TRP A 106 17.36 -9.22 -7.92
CA TRP A 106 16.50 -10.33 -7.57
C TRP A 106 17.25 -11.63 -7.23
N PRO A 107 18.06 -12.23 -8.13
CA PRO A 107 18.74 -13.48 -7.84
C PRO A 107 19.91 -13.33 -6.86
N THR A 108 20.49 -12.13 -6.75
CA THR A 108 21.72 -11.89 -5.99
C THR A 108 21.47 -11.45 -4.55
N GLN A 109 20.35 -10.78 -4.28
CA GLN A 109 20.06 -10.19 -2.97
C GLN A 109 18.67 -10.57 -2.44
N VAL A 110 17.62 -10.45 -3.25
CA VAL A 110 16.23 -10.71 -2.80
C VAL A 110 16.00 -12.20 -2.54
N VAL A 111 16.27 -13.06 -3.52
CA VAL A 111 16.07 -14.52 -3.36
C VAL A 111 16.90 -15.09 -2.20
N PRO A 112 18.21 -14.79 -2.06
CA PRO A 112 18.97 -15.26 -0.91
C PRO A 112 18.42 -14.79 0.45
N PHE A 113 17.94 -13.55 0.54
CA PHE A 113 17.29 -13.06 1.77
C PHE A 113 16.01 -13.84 2.08
N LEU A 114 15.15 -14.05 1.09
CA LEU A 114 13.91 -14.82 1.25
C LEU A 114 14.19 -16.28 1.60
N GLN A 115 15.21 -16.90 1.01
CA GLN A 115 15.64 -18.27 1.35
C GLN A 115 16.07 -18.37 2.81
N ARG A 116 16.85 -17.41 3.32
CA ARG A 116 17.21 -17.36 4.74
C ARG A 116 15.98 -17.19 5.64
N ALA A 117 15.03 -16.34 5.24
CA ALA A 117 13.78 -16.16 5.96
C ALA A 117 12.91 -17.43 5.98
N ALA A 118 12.85 -18.16 4.87
CA ALA A 118 12.11 -19.41 4.74
C ALA A 118 12.68 -20.53 5.61
N GLY A 119 13.99 -20.53 5.83
CA GLY A 119 14.70 -21.64 6.45
C GLY A 119 14.46 -22.95 5.68
N VAL A 120 14.22 -24.04 6.40
CA VAL A 120 13.98 -25.37 5.82
C VAL A 120 12.60 -25.54 5.18
N THR A 121 11.69 -24.57 5.35
CA THR A 121 10.27 -24.72 4.96
C THR A 121 10.02 -24.44 3.48
N GLY A 122 10.92 -23.69 2.84
CA GLY A 122 10.74 -23.22 1.47
C GLY A 122 9.52 -22.30 1.28
N LYS A 123 8.96 -21.73 2.34
CA LYS A 123 7.77 -20.86 2.30
C LYS A 123 8.02 -19.56 3.10
N VAL A 124 7.57 -18.43 2.56
CA VAL A 124 7.63 -17.12 3.24
C VAL A 124 6.27 -16.45 3.13
N VAL A 125 5.80 -15.89 4.24
CA VAL A 125 4.68 -14.96 4.26
C VAL A 125 5.23 -13.53 4.23
N LEU A 126 4.84 -12.80 3.19
CA LEU A 126 5.13 -11.40 2.95
C LEU A 126 4.00 -10.55 3.54
N ILE A 127 4.34 -9.70 4.49
CA ILE A 127 3.43 -8.78 5.15
C ILE A 127 3.70 -7.39 4.60
N ALA A 128 2.69 -6.77 4.00
CA ALA A 128 2.78 -5.40 3.51
C ALA A 128 1.55 -4.60 3.93
N HIS A 129 1.72 -3.28 4.09
CA HIS A 129 0.64 -2.40 4.46
C HIS A 129 -0.17 -2.01 3.23
N ASN A 130 -1.44 -2.44 3.14
CA ASN A 130 -2.24 -2.27 1.93
C ASN A 130 -1.64 -3.01 0.70
N GLY A 131 -0.87 -4.07 0.96
CA GLY A 131 -0.11 -4.80 -0.04
C GLY A 131 -0.96 -5.41 -1.15
N ASP A 132 -2.17 -5.89 -0.86
CA ASP A 132 -3.06 -6.48 -1.88
C ASP A 132 -3.47 -5.46 -2.95
N ARG A 133 -3.46 -4.17 -2.57
CA ARG A 133 -3.79 -3.05 -3.47
C ARG A 133 -2.57 -2.41 -4.10
N PHE A 134 -1.36 -2.72 -3.64
CA PHE A 134 -0.13 -2.12 -4.14
C PHE A 134 1.07 -3.07 -4.13
N ASP A 135 1.77 -3.24 -3.01
CA ASP A 135 3.07 -3.91 -2.96
C ASP A 135 3.08 -5.33 -3.53
N HIS A 136 2.11 -6.15 -3.14
CA HIS A 136 1.98 -7.52 -3.63
C HIS A 136 1.64 -7.55 -5.13
N TYR A 137 0.78 -6.62 -5.57
CA TYR A 137 0.43 -6.47 -6.98
C TYR A 137 1.66 -6.08 -7.80
N VAL A 138 2.38 -5.03 -7.39
CA VAL A 138 3.55 -4.53 -8.12
C VAL A 138 4.67 -5.57 -8.13
N LEU A 139 4.93 -6.23 -6.99
CA LEU A 139 5.92 -7.31 -6.92
C LEU A 139 5.60 -8.46 -7.87
N SER A 140 4.36 -8.98 -7.82
CA SER A 140 3.91 -10.05 -8.71
C SER A 140 3.98 -9.65 -10.18
N LYS A 141 3.60 -8.39 -10.48
CA LYS A 141 3.66 -7.82 -11.81
C LYS A 141 5.11 -7.72 -12.31
N GLU A 142 6.03 -7.21 -11.50
CA GLU A 142 7.44 -7.07 -11.88
C GLU A 142 8.13 -8.44 -12.03
N ILE A 143 7.83 -9.42 -11.16
CA ILE A 143 8.29 -10.81 -11.31
C ILE A 143 7.90 -11.35 -12.69
N SER A 144 6.62 -11.19 -13.06
CA SER A 144 6.09 -11.68 -14.32
C SER A 144 6.66 -10.92 -15.53
N ARG A 145 6.66 -9.59 -15.46
CA ARG A 145 7.13 -8.70 -16.53
C ARG A 145 8.59 -8.91 -16.87
N LEU A 146 9.44 -9.09 -15.85
CA LEU A 146 10.88 -9.26 -16.00
C LEU A 146 11.29 -10.73 -16.22
N GLY A 147 10.34 -11.68 -16.16
CA GLY A 147 10.63 -13.11 -16.26
C GLY A 147 11.60 -13.59 -15.17
N LEU A 148 11.43 -13.10 -13.93
CA LEU A 148 12.35 -13.42 -12.83
C LEU A 148 12.26 -14.92 -12.48
N ASP A 149 13.42 -15.56 -12.30
CA ASP A 149 13.48 -16.98 -11.94
C ASP A 149 12.90 -17.19 -10.54
N MET A 150 11.78 -17.92 -10.50
CA MET A 150 11.10 -18.33 -9.28
C MET A 150 11.51 -19.74 -8.82
N GLY A 151 12.28 -20.49 -9.61
CA GLY A 151 12.67 -21.87 -9.31
C GLY A 151 13.54 -22.00 -8.05
N ARG A 152 14.28 -20.93 -7.70
CA ARG A 152 15.05 -20.84 -6.45
C ARG A 152 14.37 -19.99 -5.37
N CYS A 153 13.28 -19.32 -5.70
CA CYS A 153 12.55 -18.47 -4.76
C CYS A 153 11.66 -19.35 -3.87
N PRO A 154 11.63 -19.12 -2.54
CA PRO A 154 10.63 -19.74 -1.68
C PRO A 154 9.22 -19.44 -2.19
N ARG A 155 8.27 -20.33 -1.87
CA ARG A 155 6.85 -20.04 -2.12
C ARG A 155 6.44 -18.81 -1.32
N LEU A 156 5.95 -17.80 -2.02
CA LEU A 156 5.50 -16.55 -1.43
C LEU A 156 3.99 -16.63 -1.12
N VAL A 157 3.62 -16.14 0.05
CA VAL A 157 2.23 -15.99 0.51
C VAL A 157 2.06 -14.55 0.96
N SER A 158 0.97 -13.90 0.58
CA SER A 158 0.71 -12.51 0.91
C SER A 158 -0.16 -12.36 2.15
N ALA A 159 0.13 -11.34 2.97
CA ALA A 159 -0.69 -10.91 4.09
C ALA A 159 -0.77 -9.38 4.14
N ASP A 160 -1.98 -8.84 4.23
CA ASP A 160 -2.24 -7.40 4.14
C ASP A 160 -2.92 -6.88 5.42
N THR A 161 -2.22 -5.98 6.11
CA THR A 161 -2.69 -5.37 7.37
C THR A 161 -4.01 -4.61 7.23
N VAL A 162 -4.22 -3.91 6.10
CA VAL A 162 -5.43 -3.13 5.81
C VAL A 162 -6.57 -4.05 5.46
N ALA A 163 -6.33 -5.06 4.62
CA ALA A 163 -7.34 -6.05 4.28
C ALA A 163 -7.82 -6.81 5.52
N THR A 164 -6.90 -7.23 6.41
CA THR A 164 -7.22 -7.85 7.70
C THR A 164 -8.15 -6.97 8.54
N LEU A 165 -7.82 -5.68 8.72
CA LEU A 165 -8.68 -4.76 9.47
C LEU A 165 -10.03 -4.58 8.79
N LYS A 166 -10.07 -4.43 7.45
CA LYS A 166 -11.32 -4.24 6.70
C LYS A 166 -12.25 -5.45 6.80
N LYS A 167 -11.75 -6.68 6.59
CA LYS A 167 -12.54 -7.93 6.65
C LYS A 167 -13.34 -8.06 7.95
N ARG A 168 -12.77 -7.55 9.05
CA ARG A 168 -13.35 -7.66 10.39
C ARG A 168 -14.20 -6.44 10.79
N ARG A 169 -14.22 -5.35 10.02
CA ARG A 169 -15.07 -4.17 10.29
C ARG A 169 -16.56 -4.49 10.33
N LEU A 170 -17.01 -5.42 9.49
CA LEU A 170 -18.44 -5.74 9.36
C LEU A 170 -18.95 -6.65 10.47
N GLY A 171 -18.06 -7.37 11.17
CA GLY A 171 -18.43 -8.28 12.26
C GLY A 171 -18.20 -7.74 13.67
N TYR A 172 -17.40 -6.67 13.82
CA TYR A 172 -16.97 -6.16 15.12
C TYR A 172 -17.14 -4.64 15.20
N GLY A 173 -18.24 -4.18 15.82
CA GLY A 173 -18.54 -2.76 15.97
C GLY A 173 -17.41 -1.93 16.59
N HIS A 174 -16.61 -2.52 17.48
CA HIS A 174 -15.43 -1.86 18.05
C HIS A 174 -14.28 -1.66 17.05
N VAL A 175 -14.03 -2.62 16.14
CA VAL A 175 -13.04 -2.47 15.06
C VAL A 175 -13.51 -1.40 14.09
N GLN A 176 -14.80 -1.35 13.78
CA GLN A 176 -15.38 -0.28 12.97
C GLN A 176 -15.30 1.09 13.66
N GLN A 177 -15.51 1.18 14.98
CA GLN A 177 -15.37 2.45 15.69
C GLN A 177 -13.92 2.98 15.66
N LEU A 178 -12.94 2.10 15.84
CA LEU A 178 -11.53 2.47 15.90
C LEU A 178 -10.93 2.78 14.52
N TYR A 179 -11.32 2.01 13.50
CA TYR A 179 -10.71 2.08 12.18
C TYR A 179 -11.67 2.55 11.08
N GLY A 180 -12.97 2.68 11.33
CA GLY A 180 -13.97 2.93 10.30
C GLY A 180 -13.93 4.31 9.66
N GLN A 181 -13.14 5.25 10.20
CA GLN A 181 -13.05 6.61 9.66
C GLN A 181 -12.29 6.65 8.32
N PRO A 182 -12.70 7.49 7.36
CA PRO A 182 -11.95 7.69 6.12
C PRO A 182 -10.48 8.08 6.40
N GLY A 183 -9.55 7.53 5.63
CA GLY A 183 -8.11 7.83 5.76
C GLY A 183 -7.42 7.29 7.02
N SER A 184 -8.17 6.78 8.01
CA SER A 184 -7.63 6.28 9.29
C SER A 184 -6.69 5.08 9.15
N LEU A 185 -6.71 4.41 8.00
CA LEU A 185 -5.86 3.26 7.71
C LEU A 185 -4.55 3.62 7.02
N ALA A 186 -4.29 4.88 6.69
CA ALA A 186 -2.97 5.25 6.18
C ALA A 186 -1.90 4.92 7.24
N LEU A 187 -0.77 4.35 6.82
CA LEU A 187 0.30 3.90 7.72
C LEU A 187 0.72 4.99 8.72
N GLN A 188 0.99 6.20 8.21
CA GLN A 188 1.33 7.36 9.03
C GLN A 188 0.26 7.66 10.08
N GLN A 189 -1.02 7.62 9.69
CA GLN A 189 -2.12 7.93 10.60
C GLN A 189 -2.22 6.85 11.68
N LEU A 190 -2.12 5.57 11.34
CA LEU A 190 -2.10 4.47 12.30
C LEU A 190 -0.91 4.61 13.27
N TYR A 191 0.27 4.93 12.74
CA TYR A 191 1.49 5.12 13.53
C TYR A 191 1.31 6.26 14.54
N MET A 192 0.82 7.41 14.09
CA MET A 192 0.56 8.56 14.97
C MET A 192 -0.60 8.34 15.95
N THR A 193 -1.54 7.46 15.64
CA THR A 193 -2.70 7.19 16.50
C THR A 193 -2.37 6.16 17.58
N PHE A 194 -1.69 5.07 17.24
CA PHE A 194 -1.57 3.90 18.11
C PHE A 194 -0.17 3.70 18.70
N VAL A 195 0.89 4.15 18.03
CA VAL A 195 2.25 3.97 18.55
C VAL A 195 2.52 5.07 19.59
N PRO A 196 2.83 4.73 20.86
CA PRO A 196 3.12 5.72 21.88
C PRO A 196 4.31 6.60 21.51
N GLU A 197 4.22 7.91 21.77
CA GLU A 197 5.26 8.88 21.39
C GLU A 197 6.67 8.47 21.86
N LYS A 198 6.79 7.94 23.08
CA LYS A 198 8.07 7.46 23.65
C LYS A 198 8.68 6.25 22.93
N GLN A 199 7.88 5.55 22.14
CA GLN A 199 8.28 4.36 21.39
C GLN A 199 8.42 4.64 19.90
N ARG A 200 7.96 5.80 19.41
CA ARG A 200 8.19 6.22 18.02
C ARG A 200 9.67 6.40 17.79
N ALA A 201 10.21 5.74 16.77
CA ALA A 201 11.60 5.96 16.39
C ALA A 201 11.77 7.40 15.89
N ALA A 202 12.81 8.07 16.38
CA ALA A 202 13.15 9.42 15.95
C ALA A 202 13.74 9.36 14.53
N GLY A 203 13.34 10.32 13.69
CA GLY A 203 13.93 10.52 12.37
C GLY A 203 13.47 9.55 11.28
N LEU A 204 12.41 8.77 11.49
CA LEU A 204 11.80 8.01 10.40
C LEU A 204 11.28 8.97 9.33
N GLN A 205 11.65 8.70 8.08
CA GLN A 205 11.19 9.47 6.92
C GLN A 205 10.06 8.71 6.22
N GLN A 206 8.94 9.41 5.98
CA GLN A 206 7.87 8.89 5.14
C GLN A 206 8.38 8.62 3.73
N HIS A 207 7.84 7.59 3.10
CA HIS A 207 8.17 7.24 1.72
C HIS A 207 9.64 6.87 1.56
N GLN A 208 10.21 6.22 2.58
CA GLN A 208 11.47 5.49 2.50
C GLN A 208 11.15 4.06 2.92
N ALA A 209 11.42 3.09 2.06
CA ALA A 209 10.84 1.76 2.19
C ALA A 209 11.18 1.13 3.55
N LEU A 210 12.42 1.27 4.02
CA LEU A 210 12.83 0.65 5.29
C LEU A 210 12.19 1.32 6.51
N ASP A 211 11.99 2.63 6.47
CA ASP A 211 11.35 3.36 7.54
C ASP A 211 9.84 3.08 7.57
N ASP A 212 9.22 2.94 6.40
CA ASP A 212 7.81 2.52 6.28
C ASP A 212 7.62 1.08 6.78
N VAL A 213 8.54 0.14 6.48
CA VAL A 213 8.53 -1.22 7.10
C VAL A 213 8.61 -1.15 8.63
N ARG A 214 9.47 -0.28 9.18
CA ARG A 214 9.61 -0.11 10.64
C ARG A 214 8.34 0.47 11.25
N MET A 215 7.77 1.51 10.65
CA MET A 215 6.49 2.08 11.07
C MET A 215 5.38 1.02 11.04
N MET A 216 5.34 0.19 9.99
CA MET A 216 4.36 -0.90 9.89
C MET A 216 4.54 -1.92 11.01
N CYS A 217 5.79 -2.31 11.33
CA CYS A 217 6.05 -3.24 12.44
C CYS A 217 5.58 -2.66 13.78
N ASP A 218 5.84 -1.37 14.04
CA ASP A 218 5.33 -0.70 15.25
C ASP A 218 3.80 -0.63 15.24
N VAL A 219 3.17 -0.29 14.11
CA VAL A 219 1.70 -0.30 13.98
C VAL A 219 1.13 -1.68 14.27
N ILE A 220 1.72 -2.76 13.75
CA ILE A 220 1.28 -4.12 14.04
C ILE A 220 1.37 -4.42 15.55
N ALA A 221 2.45 -4.00 16.21
CA ALA A 221 2.67 -4.26 17.63
C ALA A 221 1.73 -3.46 18.55
N PHE A 222 1.36 -2.23 18.17
CA PHE A 222 0.63 -1.31 19.04
C PHE A 222 -0.84 -1.07 18.66
N ALA A 223 -1.23 -1.27 17.40
CA ALA A 223 -2.61 -1.07 16.98
C ALA A 223 -3.52 -2.18 17.56
N PRO A 224 -4.57 -1.80 18.32
CA PRO A 224 -5.46 -2.78 18.94
C PRO A 224 -6.04 -3.76 17.92
N TYR A 225 -6.08 -5.04 18.26
CA TYR A 225 -6.61 -6.12 17.41
C TYR A 225 -5.79 -6.47 16.15
N LEU A 226 -4.87 -5.62 15.67
CA LEU A 226 -4.18 -5.88 14.39
C LEU A 226 -3.33 -7.16 14.45
N ALA A 227 -2.39 -7.27 15.39
CA ALA A 227 -1.54 -8.47 15.50
C ALA A 227 -2.30 -9.80 15.63
N PRO A 228 -3.30 -9.98 16.52
CA PRO A 228 -4.01 -11.25 16.62
C PRO A 228 -4.85 -11.57 15.38
N LEU A 229 -5.50 -10.57 14.76
CA LEU A 229 -6.27 -10.77 13.53
C LEU A 229 -5.36 -11.09 12.34
N LEU A 230 -4.24 -10.40 12.23
CA LEU A 230 -3.25 -10.62 11.17
C LEU A 230 -2.62 -12.01 11.31
N ALA A 231 -2.32 -12.45 12.53
CA ALA A 231 -1.81 -13.79 12.77
C ALA A 231 -2.77 -14.88 12.28
N GLN A 232 -4.08 -14.70 12.50
CA GLN A 232 -5.10 -15.62 12.02
C GLN A 232 -5.10 -15.67 10.47
N ASP A 233 -5.13 -14.51 9.82
CA ASP A 233 -5.11 -14.40 8.36
C ASP A 233 -3.84 -15.02 7.75
N ILE A 234 -2.68 -14.78 8.37
CA ILE A 234 -1.39 -15.37 7.98
C ILE A 234 -1.45 -16.90 8.04
N VAL A 235 -1.93 -17.47 9.15
CA VAL A 235 -1.97 -18.92 9.34
C VAL A 235 -2.96 -19.57 8.38
N MET A 236 -4.14 -18.98 8.21
CA MET A 236 -5.12 -19.43 7.22
C MET A 236 -4.55 -19.39 5.79
N ALA A 237 -3.85 -18.32 5.41
CA ALA A 237 -3.25 -18.18 4.08
C ALA A 237 -2.09 -19.18 3.86
N ALA A 238 -1.26 -19.40 4.88
CA ALA A 238 -0.09 -20.26 4.78
C ALA A 238 -0.40 -21.76 4.83
N HIS A 239 -1.43 -22.16 5.58
CA HIS A 239 -1.78 -23.57 5.86
C HIS A 239 -3.14 -24.01 5.31
N GLY A 240 -3.99 -23.09 4.88
CA GLY A 240 -5.35 -23.39 4.40
C GLY A 240 -6.37 -23.60 5.53
N ALA A 241 -5.94 -23.54 6.80
CA ALA A 241 -6.78 -23.66 7.98
C ALA A 241 -6.15 -22.89 9.15
N GLU A 242 -6.97 -22.51 10.13
CA GLU A 242 -6.48 -21.96 11.38
C GLU A 242 -5.91 -23.08 12.27
N ILE A 243 -4.69 -22.87 12.76
CA ILE A 243 -4.01 -23.79 13.69
C ILE A 243 -3.70 -22.98 14.96
N PRO A 244 -4.48 -23.10 16.05
CA PRO A 244 -4.42 -22.19 17.19
C PRO A 244 -3.03 -22.00 17.80
N ALA A 245 -2.25 -23.07 17.93
CA ALA A 245 -0.89 -23.00 18.45
C ALA A 245 0.05 -22.17 17.55
N ILE A 246 -0.09 -22.30 16.23
CA ILE A 246 0.69 -21.53 15.24
C ILE A 246 0.18 -20.09 15.21
N THR A 247 -1.14 -19.86 15.23
CA THR A 247 -1.73 -18.52 15.29
C THR A 247 -1.21 -17.75 16.49
N HIS A 248 -1.24 -18.36 17.68
CA HIS A 248 -0.69 -17.74 18.88
C HIS A 248 0.82 -17.47 18.74
N ALA A 249 1.59 -18.40 18.17
CA ALA A 249 3.02 -18.22 17.98
C ALA A 249 3.35 -17.07 17.01
N VAL A 250 2.61 -16.94 15.91
CA VAL A 250 2.69 -15.80 14.97
C VAL A 250 2.30 -14.50 15.67
N TRP A 251 1.20 -14.49 16.42
CA TRP A 251 0.77 -13.31 17.16
C TRP A 251 1.86 -12.81 18.11
N GLN A 252 2.44 -13.68 18.94
CA GLN A 252 3.54 -13.31 19.83
C GLN A 252 4.73 -12.74 19.06
N ARG A 253 5.04 -13.29 17.89
CA ARG A 253 6.12 -12.81 17.03
C ARG A 253 5.84 -11.41 16.47
N LEU A 254 4.60 -11.13 16.07
CA LEU A 254 4.19 -9.81 15.57
C LEU A 254 4.26 -8.73 16.67
N LEU A 255 3.97 -9.08 17.93
CA LEU A 255 4.10 -8.15 19.06
C LEU A 255 5.55 -7.89 19.48
N TYR A 256 6.42 -8.89 19.31
CA TYR A 256 7.79 -8.87 19.78
C TYR A 256 8.76 -9.33 18.68
N PRO A 257 8.92 -8.55 17.60
CA PRO A 257 9.90 -8.87 16.57
C PRO A 257 11.30 -8.86 17.17
N GLU A 258 12.16 -9.78 16.71
CA GLU A 258 13.55 -9.82 17.14
C GLU A 258 14.25 -8.54 16.67
N LYS A 259 14.95 -7.87 17.57
CA LYS A 259 15.79 -6.73 17.19
C LYS A 259 17.05 -7.27 16.54
N ALA A 260 17.45 -6.67 15.42
CA ALA A 260 18.73 -6.98 14.79
C ALA A 260 19.84 -6.95 15.85
N LYS A 261 20.48 -8.09 16.08
CA LYS A 261 21.69 -8.13 16.90
C LYS A 261 22.73 -7.35 16.10
N GLY A 262 23.02 -6.12 16.51
CA GLY A 262 24.04 -5.28 15.90
C GLY A 262 25.38 -6.00 15.90
N LYS A 263 25.66 -6.76 14.84
CA LYS A 263 27.02 -7.18 14.53
C LYS A 263 27.65 -5.98 13.86
N GLY A 264 28.54 -5.29 14.59
CA GLY A 264 29.44 -4.33 14.01
C GLY A 264 30.22 -4.99 12.87
N GLY A 265 29.80 -4.73 11.64
CA GLY A 265 30.56 -5.01 10.43
C GLY A 265 31.10 -3.69 9.92
N GLY A 266 32.34 -3.37 10.29
CA GLY A 266 33.04 -2.20 9.78
C GLY A 266 33.47 -2.38 8.32
N SER A 267 33.45 -1.28 7.56
CA SER A 267 34.67 -0.73 6.95
C SER A 267 34.34 0.56 6.20
N SER A 268 34.65 1.70 6.83
CA SER A 268 35.23 2.88 6.16
C SER A 268 35.77 3.81 7.25
N ALA A 269 37.07 4.07 7.15
CA ALA A 269 37.87 4.78 8.13
C ALA A 269 37.43 6.24 8.33
N ALA A 270 37.26 6.65 9.59
CA ALA A 270 37.64 7.96 10.08
C ALA A 270 37.76 7.87 11.61
N THR A 271 38.97 8.13 12.10
CA THR A 271 39.32 8.33 13.50
C THR A 271 38.49 9.46 14.10
N ASP A 272 37.83 9.22 15.24
CA ASP A 272 38.10 10.03 16.42
C ASP A 272 37.53 9.43 17.72
N SER A 273 38.35 9.59 18.75
CA SER A 273 38.16 9.14 20.13
C SER A 273 37.14 9.99 20.88
N SER A 274 36.26 9.38 21.67
CA SER A 274 36.02 9.78 23.07
C SER A 274 34.94 8.94 23.79
N THR A 275 35.37 8.44 24.96
CA THR A 275 34.66 8.24 26.25
C THR A 275 33.31 7.52 26.35
N ALA A 276 33.38 6.47 27.18
CA ALA A 276 32.33 5.60 27.67
C ALA A 276 31.28 6.31 28.55
N GLY A 277 30.01 5.91 28.36
CA GLY A 277 28.90 6.21 29.24
C GLY A 277 27.92 5.03 29.29
N THR A 278 28.10 4.15 30.27
CA THR A 278 27.26 2.97 30.52
C THR A 278 25.89 3.40 31.03
N LYS A 279 24.88 3.51 30.16
CA LYS A 279 23.47 3.70 30.57
C LYS A 279 22.76 2.34 30.63
N LYS A 280 22.48 1.90 31.86
CA LYS A 280 21.52 0.83 32.16
C LYS A 280 20.13 1.26 31.69
N SER A 281 19.59 0.60 30.67
CA SER A 281 18.18 0.73 30.31
C SER A 281 17.34 -0.12 31.27
N GLY A 282 16.58 0.55 32.13
CA GLY A 282 15.60 -0.05 33.02
C GLY A 282 14.49 -0.74 32.23
N GLY A 283 14.18 -1.98 32.62
CA GLY A 283 12.98 -2.66 32.21
C GLY A 283 11.75 -2.00 32.85
N LEU A 284 10.78 -1.65 32.03
CA LEU A 284 9.44 -1.27 32.48
C LEU A 284 8.45 -2.29 31.91
N ALA A 285 7.87 -3.03 32.85
CA ALA A 285 6.78 -3.99 32.70
C ALA A 285 5.65 -3.41 31.83
N ARG A 286 5.26 -4.11 30.77
CA ARG A 286 4.08 -4.99 30.71
C ARG A 286 2.81 -4.33 31.25
N GLN A 287 2.03 -3.75 30.34
CA GLN A 287 0.57 -3.70 30.48
C GLN A 287 0.00 -4.83 29.63
N LEU A 288 0.18 -6.07 30.11
CA LEU A 288 -0.53 -7.23 29.59
C LEU A 288 -1.96 -7.13 30.12
N MET A 289 -2.91 -6.70 29.29
CA MET A 289 -4.28 -7.17 29.48
C MET A 289 -4.23 -8.69 29.30
N VAL A 290 -4.56 -9.42 30.36
CA VAL A 290 -4.73 -10.86 30.33
C VAL A 290 -6.05 -11.12 29.59
N TRP A 291 -5.96 -11.43 28.30
CA TRP A 291 -7.09 -11.92 27.49
C TRP A 291 -7.21 -13.44 27.68
N GLY A 292 -7.60 -13.86 28.88
CA GLY A 292 -8.15 -15.20 29.10
C GLY A 292 -9.62 -15.19 28.68
N ASP A 293 -10.06 -16.22 27.97
CA ASP A 293 -11.48 -16.58 27.79
C ASP A 293 -12.27 -15.96 26.61
N ALA A 294 -11.68 -15.80 25.43
CA ALA A 294 -12.46 -15.49 24.22
C ALA A 294 -11.93 -16.14 22.93
N TRP A 295 -11.86 -17.47 22.87
CA TRP A 295 -11.50 -18.19 21.64
C TRP A 295 -12.42 -19.38 21.37
N ASN A 296 -13.62 -19.08 20.86
CA ASN A 296 -14.38 -20.05 20.08
C ASN A 296 -15.30 -19.32 19.10
N TRP A 297 -14.88 -19.12 17.85
CA TRP A 297 -15.75 -18.56 16.81
C TRP A 297 -15.51 -19.27 15.47
N GLY A 298 -16.33 -20.29 15.24
CA GLY A 298 -16.55 -20.85 13.91
C GLY A 298 -17.60 -20.05 13.12
N HIS A 299 -17.53 -20.22 11.80
CA HIS A 299 -18.47 -19.85 10.74
C HIS A 299 -18.10 -18.62 9.89
N GLY A 300 -17.96 -18.92 8.60
CA GLY A 300 -17.28 -18.12 7.59
C GLY A 300 -18.18 -17.18 6.80
N TRP A 301 -17.54 -16.32 6.02
CA TRP A 301 -18.21 -15.34 5.17
C TRP A 301 -17.35 -15.02 3.95
N SER A 302 -17.93 -15.22 2.76
CA SER A 302 -17.48 -14.72 1.47
C SER A 302 -18.43 -13.60 0.99
N ASP A 303 -17.86 -12.63 0.29
CA ASP A 303 -18.49 -11.75 -0.70
C ASP A 303 -19.54 -10.70 -0.26
N TRP A 304 -19.16 -9.67 0.50
CA TRP A 304 -19.98 -8.44 0.59
C TRP A 304 -19.09 -7.19 0.74
N TRP A 305 -18.97 -6.37 -0.32
CA TRP A 305 -18.38 -5.02 -0.25
C TRP A 305 -19.28 -4.02 -0.98
N GLY A 306 -19.77 -3.01 -0.27
CA GLY A 306 -20.60 -1.92 -0.80
C GLY A 306 -19.80 -0.70 -1.28
N PRO A 307 -20.44 0.22 -2.04
CA PRO A 307 -19.79 1.36 -2.68
C PRO A 307 -19.66 2.55 -1.71
N GLY A 308 -18.52 2.73 -1.05
CA GLY A 308 -18.37 3.88 -0.13
C GLY A 308 -16.99 4.21 0.44
N ASP A 309 -15.98 3.33 0.35
CA ASP A 309 -14.69 3.55 1.03
C ASP A 309 -13.66 4.29 0.15
N TYR A 310 -13.87 5.60 0.00
CA TYR A 310 -13.22 6.43 -1.01
C TYR A 310 -11.76 6.87 -0.72
N TRP A 311 -11.15 6.52 0.42
CA TRP A 311 -9.85 7.16 0.81
C TRP A 311 -8.79 6.24 1.43
N ALA A 312 -8.80 4.96 1.10
CA ALA A 312 -7.62 4.10 1.21
C ALA A 312 -7.54 3.24 -0.07
N TRP A 313 -7.04 3.87 -1.14
CA TRP A 313 -6.69 3.30 -2.45
C TRP A 313 -7.63 2.18 -2.95
N GLY A 314 -8.93 2.50 -3.12
CA GLY A 314 -9.94 1.59 -3.67
C GLY A 314 -10.29 1.93 -5.12
N ASP A 315 -10.13 0.95 -6.02
CA ASP A 315 -10.63 0.99 -7.39
C ASP A 315 -12.15 1.04 -7.44
N THR A 316 -12.66 1.81 -8.41
CA THR A 316 -13.96 1.58 -9.04
C THR A 316 -13.73 0.87 -10.37
N ASP A 317 -13.76 -0.47 -10.37
CA ASP A 317 -13.71 -1.29 -11.60
C ASP A 317 -14.99 -2.11 -11.81
N HIS A 318 -16.14 -1.51 -11.51
CA HIS A 318 -17.44 -2.03 -11.95
C HIS A 318 -18.20 -0.98 -12.76
N ALA A 319 -18.16 -1.20 -14.08
CA ALA A 319 -19.06 -0.61 -15.05
C ALA A 319 -20.52 -0.93 -14.67
N TYR A 320 -21.38 0.09 -14.63
CA TYR A 320 -22.76 -0.01 -15.10
C TYR A 320 -23.26 1.34 -15.60
N ALA A 321 -23.90 1.26 -16.77
CA ALA A 321 -24.54 2.34 -17.48
C ALA A 321 -25.50 3.16 -16.59
N GLN A 322 -25.42 4.47 -16.70
CA GLN A 322 -26.44 5.39 -16.19
C GLN A 322 -27.73 5.25 -17.03
N PRO A 323 -28.90 4.97 -16.45
CA PRO A 323 -30.13 5.54 -16.97
C PRO A 323 -30.27 6.95 -16.40
N ARG A 324 -30.30 7.95 -17.29
CA ARG A 324 -30.69 9.34 -16.98
C ARG A 324 -31.94 9.36 -16.10
N ALA A 325 -31.81 9.83 -14.86
CA ALA A 325 -32.96 10.17 -14.04
C ALA A 325 -33.55 11.51 -14.51
N LYS A 326 -34.60 11.42 -15.34
CA LYS A 326 -35.59 12.48 -15.53
C LYS A 326 -36.26 12.81 -14.20
N ASP A 327 -36.52 14.11 -14.01
CA ASP A 327 -37.63 14.70 -13.27
C ASP A 327 -38.01 14.09 -11.91
N ARG A 328 -37.61 14.78 -10.84
CA ARG A 328 -38.41 14.81 -9.60
C ARG A 328 -38.23 16.13 -8.85
N ALA A 329 -38.69 17.20 -9.48
CA ALA A 329 -39.23 18.32 -8.74
C ALA A 329 -40.63 17.96 -8.20
N ASN A 330 -40.97 18.53 -7.05
CA ASN A 330 -42.31 18.71 -6.51
C ASN A 330 -43.01 17.51 -5.84
N ARG A 331 -42.97 17.53 -4.49
CA ARG A 331 -44.11 17.13 -3.64
C ARG A 331 -43.98 17.85 -2.29
N ASN A 332 -44.75 18.93 -2.09
CA ASN A 332 -45.60 19.05 -0.89
C ASN A 332 -46.51 20.30 -0.86
N ARG A 333 -47.79 20.03 -0.56
CA ARG A 333 -48.85 20.88 0.03
C ARG A 333 -49.53 21.94 -0.87
N ARG A 334 -50.81 22.29 -0.71
CA ARG A 334 -52.11 21.61 -0.43
C ARG A 334 -53.16 22.77 -0.47
N ARG A 335 -54.32 22.51 -1.10
CA ARG A 335 -55.68 23.11 -0.92
C ARG A 335 -56.12 24.42 -1.64
N ASN A 336 -57.10 24.21 -2.56
CA ASN A 336 -58.38 24.92 -2.82
C ASN A 336 -58.40 26.25 -3.64
N PRO A 337 -59.54 26.69 -4.24
CA PRO A 337 -60.15 26.13 -5.46
C PRO A 337 -60.62 27.19 -6.53
N ARG A 338 -60.84 26.73 -7.78
CA ARG A 338 -61.68 27.28 -8.90
C ARG A 338 -61.58 28.77 -9.31
N GLN A 339 -61.20 29.02 -10.57
CA GLN A 339 -62.08 29.48 -11.68
C GLN A 339 -61.31 29.57 -13.04
N PRO A 340 -62.00 29.67 -14.20
CA PRO A 340 -61.44 29.36 -15.53
C PRO A 340 -61.24 30.60 -16.44
N VAL A 341 -60.80 30.31 -17.68
CA VAL A 341 -60.85 31.11 -18.93
C VAL A 341 -59.64 32.04 -19.19
N GLN A 342 -58.84 31.75 -20.23
CA GLN A 342 -58.84 32.48 -21.49
C GLN A 342 -57.82 31.91 -22.50
N GLU A 343 -58.33 31.71 -23.71
CA GLU A 343 -57.62 31.50 -24.97
C GLU A 343 -56.79 32.73 -25.35
N GLU A 344 -55.70 32.51 -26.07
CA GLU A 344 -55.35 33.15 -27.36
C GLU A 344 -53.97 32.59 -27.77
N SER A 345 -53.88 31.88 -28.89
CA SER A 345 -53.55 32.42 -30.23
C SER A 345 -52.11 32.97 -30.29
N ALA A 346 -51.32 32.85 -31.34
CA ALA A 346 -51.27 32.07 -32.57
C ALA A 346 -50.00 32.57 -33.29
N SER A 347 -49.39 31.74 -34.16
CA SER A 347 -48.62 32.19 -35.34
C SER A 347 -47.30 32.95 -35.11
N SER A 348 -46.26 32.89 -35.95
CA SER A 348 -46.02 32.34 -37.28
C SER A 348 -44.49 32.19 -37.44
N SER A 349 -43.95 31.17 -38.12
CA SER A 349 -43.43 31.20 -39.53
C SER A 349 -42.43 32.33 -39.82
N ALA A 350 -41.33 32.22 -40.57
CA ALA A 350 -40.82 31.27 -41.56
C ALA A 350 -39.29 31.54 -41.71
N MET A 351 -38.44 30.54 -41.94
CA MET A 351 -37.84 30.13 -43.23
C MET A 351 -36.65 30.93 -43.81
N HIS A 352 -35.70 30.13 -44.33
CA HIS A 352 -34.67 30.35 -45.36
C HIS A 352 -33.40 31.12 -44.98
N ALA A 353 -32.19 30.84 -45.49
CA ALA A 353 -31.51 29.72 -46.18
C ALA A 353 -30.00 30.17 -46.29
N PRO A 354 -29.07 29.59 -47.08
CA PRO A 354 -27.69 29.33 -46.65
C PRO A 354 -26.60 30.25 -47.28
N ALA A 355 -25.35 29.91 -46.95
CA ALA A 355 -24.03 30.50 -47.21
C ALA A 355 -23.69 30.99 -48.63
N PRO A 356 -22.56 31.72 -48.75
CA PRO A 356 -21.57 31.36 -49.76
C PRO A 356 -20.10 31.36 -49.30
N ASP A 357 -19.28 30.83 -50.20
CA ASP A 357 -17.88 30.38 -50.14
C ASP A 357 -16.75 31.41 -49.91
N ALA A 358 -15.58 30.82 -49.65
CA ALA A 358 -14.23 31.36 -49.44
C ALA A 358 -13.61 32.22 -50.57
N PRO A 359 -12.41 32.79 -50.29
CA PRO A 359 -11.30 32.62 -51.22
C PRO A 359 -9.94 32.21 -50.58
N LYS A 360 -9.10 31.65 -51.46
CA LYS A 360 -7.74 31.10 -51.31
C LYS A 360 -6.65 32.19 -51.27
N HIS A 361 -5.54 31.93 -50.57
CA HIS A 361 -4.18 32.47 -50.88
C HIS A 361 -3.11 31.52 -50.28
N SER A 362 -2.35 30.78 -51.10
CA SER A 362 -0.91 30.97 -51.46
C SER A 362 0.05 30.96 -50.25
N ALA A 363 0.75 29.86 -49.96
CA ALA A 363 2.02 29.37 -50.54
C ALA A 363 3.27 30.16 -50.11
N GLU A 364 4.06 29.60 -49.20
CA GLU A 364 5.51 29.86 -49.13
C GLU A 364 6.26 28.61 -48.65
N LYS A 365 7.25 28.20 -49.45
CA LYS A 365 8.20 27.12 -49.19
C LYS A 365 9.40 27.72 -48.45
N VAL A 366 9.84 27.12 -47.36
CA VAL A 366 11.19 27.33 -46.82
C VAL A 366 11.91 25.99 -46.87
N ASN A 367 12.97 25.97 -47.67
CA ASN A 367 13.88 24.86 -47.90
C ASN A 367 15.09 25.09 -46.98
N TRP A 368 15.45 24.12 -46.14
CA TRP A 368 16.74 24.09 -45.45
C TRP A 368 17.54 22.92 -46.01
N GLN A 369 18.66 23.25 -46.67
CA GLN A 369 19.81 22.37 -46.87
C GLN A 369 20.79 22.59 -45.71
#